data_AF-A0A3G1A8A7-F1
#
_entry.id   AF-A0A3G1A8A7-F1
#
_cell.length_a   1.000
_cell.length_b   1.000
_cell.length_c   1.000
_cell.angle_alpha   90.00
_cell.angle_beta   90.00
_cell.angle_gamma   90.00
#
_symmetry.space_group_name_H-M   'P 1'
#
loop_
_entity.id
_entity.type
_entity.pdbx_description
1 polymer ?
#
loop_
_entity_poly.entity_id
_entity_poly.type
_entity_poly.pdbx_seq_one_letter_code
_entity_poly.pdbx_strand_id
1 'polypeptide(L)' 'MSRYASISVLREVKELLEREKGNKDWSNFLLELYMEAKSSKSRSAFEKLRRLLTEEDLNNIEKSSKEFREGFELR' A
#
# COMPACT_ATOMS: atom_id res chain seq x y z
N MET A 1 13.52 -9.52 -24.57
CA MET A 1 12.51 -8.52 -24.97
C MET A 1 11.42 -8.49 -23.90
N SER A 2 11.08 -7.32 -23.39
CA SER A 2 9.92 -7.16 -22.48
C SER A 2 8.63 -7.43 -23.28
N ARG A 3 7.68 -8.15 -22.66
CA ARG A 3 6.37 -8.41 -23.27
C ARG A 3 5.43 -7.27 -22.92
N TYR A 4 5.06 -6.46 -23.92
CA TYR A 4 4.11 -5.38 -23.74
C TYR A 4 2.68 -5.87 -23.98
N ALA A 5 1.74 -5.31 -23.23
CA ALA A 5 0.31 -5.55 -23.39
C ALA A 5 -0.42 -4.20 -23.48
N SER A 6 -1.50 -4.17 -24.27
CA SER A 6 -2.36 -3.00 -24.41
C SER A 6 -3.50 -3.07 -23.39
N ILE A 7 -3.79 -1.94 -22.74
CA ILE A 7 -4.98 -1.77 -21.90
C ILE A 7 -5.92 -0.78 -22.57
N SER A 8 -7.21 -1.11 -22.60
CA SER A 8 -8.24 -0.19 -23.08
C SER A 8 -8.70 0.69 -21.93
N VAL A 9 -8.67 2.00 -22.14
CA VAL A 9 -9.15 3.01 -21.19
C VAL A 9 -9.95 4.08 -21.95
N LEU A 10 -10.79 4.84 -21.23
CA LEU A 10 -11.48 5.97 -21.84
C LEU A 10 -10.46 6.99 -22.38
N ARG A 11 -10.82 7.67 -23.47
CA ARG A 11 -9.95 8.67 -24.10
C ARG A 11 -9.55 9.76 -23.10
N GLU A 12 -10.51 10.29 -22.36
CA GLU A 12 -10.29 11.31 -21.34
C GLU A 12 -9.30 10.86 -20.25
N VAL A 13 -9.36 9.59 -19.85
CA VAL A 13 -8.44 9.01 -18.86
C VAL A 13 -7.03 8.92 -19.45
N LYS A 14 -6.90 8.45 -20.70
CA LYS A 14 -5.60 8.40 -21.38
C LYS A 14 -4.98 9.79 -21.49
N GLU A 15 -5.74 10.78 -21.93
CA GLU A 15 -5.27 12.15 -22.10
C GLU A 15 -4.82 12.77 -20.77
N LEU A 16 -5.58 12.54 -19.69
CA LEU A 16 -5.19 12.96 -18.34
C LEU A 16 -3.85 12.32 -17.93
N LEU A 17 -3.76 10.99 -18.03
CA LEU A 17 -2.57 10.26 -17.62
C LEU A 17 -1.35 10.61 -18.47
N GLU A 18 -1.51 10.91 -19.76
CA GLU A 18 -0.40 11.37 -20.62
C GLU A 18 0.17 12.70 -20.16
N ARG A 19 -0.69 13.64 -19.75
CA ARG A 19 -0.25 14.94 -19.22
C ARG A 19 0.53 14.78 -17.91
N GLU A 20 0.03 13.95 -17.00
CA GLU A 20 0.65 13.72 -15.68
C GLU A 20 1.92 12.86 -15.76
N LYS A 21 1.97 11.90 -16.69
CA LYS A 21 3.14 11.03 -16.89
C LYS A 21 4.41 11.84 -17.21
N GLY A 22 4.25 12.96 -17.92
CA GLY A 22 5.36 13.73 -18.45
C GLY A 22 6.32 12.85 -19.25
N ASN A 23 7.61 12.93 -18.93
CA ASN A 23 8.69 12.22 -19.64
C ASN A 23 8.88 10.76 -19.22
N LYS A 24 8.09 10.23 -18.29
CA LYS A 24 8.24 8.84 -17.81
C LYS A 24 7.73 7.82 -18.83
N ASP A 25 8.26 6.60 -18.77
CA ASP A 25 7.66 5.44 -19.44
C ASP A 25 6.32 5.06 -18.79
N TRP A 26 5.39 4.52 -19.58
CA TRP A 26 4.08 4.09 -19.11
C TRP A 26 4.12 3.04 -18.01
N SER A 27 5.00 2.04 -18.13
CA SER A 27 5.11 0.96 -17.16
C SER A 27 5.55 1.50 -15.80
N ASN A 28 6.57 2.36 -15.80
CA ASN A 28 7.08 2.99 -14.58
C ASN A 28 6.03 3.91 -13.95
N PHE A 29 5.38 4.75 -14.76
CA PHE A 29 4.37 5.68 -14.27
C PHE A 29 3.15 4.97 -13.66
N LEU A 30 2.62 3.94 -14.33
CA LEU A 30 1.49 3.17 -13.82
C LEU A 30 1.85 2.40 -12.54
N LEU A 31 3.08 1.88 -12.46
CA LEU A 31 3.56 1.19 -11.25
C LEU A 31 3.70 2.15 -10.07
N GLU A 32 4.29 3.32 -10.28
CA GLU A 32 4.39 4.38 -9.27
C GLU A 32 3.00 4.82 -8.79
N LEU A 33 2.07 5.05 -9.72
CA LEU A 33 0.69 5.43 -9.40
C LEU A 33 0.00 4.37 -8.53
N TYR A 34 0.17 3.09 -8.87
CA TYR A 34 -0.35 1.98 -8.08
C TYR A 34 0.28 1.92 -6.68
N MET A 35 1.61 2.08 -6.58
CA MET A 35 2.34 2.04 -5.32
C MET A 35 1.92 3.18 -4.39
N GLU A 36 1.74 4.39 -4.92
CA GLU A 36 1.28 5.54 -4.15
C GLU A 36 -0.14 5.32 -3.64
N ALA A 37 -1.06 4.87 -4.50
CA ALA A 37 -2.44 4.56 -4.11
C ALA A 37 -2.49 3.48 -3.02
N LYS A 38 -1.66 2.42 -3.15
CA LYS A 38 -1.55 1.36 -2.15
C LYS A 38 -1.00 1.89 -0.82
N SER A 39 0.04 2.71 -0.86
CA SER A 39 0.69 3.26 0.33
C SER A 39 -0.23 4.22 1.07
N SER A 40 -0.95 5.08 0.34
CA SER A 40 -1.97 5.98 0.89
C SER A 40 -3.10 5.22 1.58
N LYS A 41 -3.60 4.13 0.96
CA LYS A 41 -4.61 3.27 1.58
C LYS A 41 -4.10 2.63 2.88
N SER A 42 -2.88 2.08 2.87
CA SER A 42 -2.27 1.49 4.07
C SER A 42 -2.08 2.53 5.18
N ARG A 43 -1.60 3.73 4.84
CA ARG A 43 -1.41 4.82 5.81
C ARG A 43 -2.74 5.27 6.42
N SER A 44 -3.79 5.38 5.61
CA SER A 44 -5.14 5.70 6.11
C SER A 44 -5.68 4.64 7.07
N ALA A 45 -5.46 3.36 6.76
CA ALA A 45 -5.85 2.26 7.64
C ALA A 45 -5.07 2.31 8.97
N PHE A 46 -3.76 2.55 8.91
CA PHE A 46 -2.91 2.67 10.09
C PHE A 46 -3.30 3.87 10.97
N GLU A 47 -3.57 5.04 10.38
CA GLU A 47 -4.03 6.20 11.14
C GLU A 47 -5.38 5.95 11.81
N LYS A 48 -6.29 5.20 11.18
CA LYS A 48 -7.54 4.79 11.80
C LYS A 48 -7.28 3.89 13.01
N LEU A 49 -6.39 2.90 12.89
CA LEU A 49 -5.99 2.04 14.02
C LEU A 49 -5.38 2.86 15.15
N ARG A 50 -4.47 3.79 14.84
CA ARG A 50 -3.83 4.67 15.84
C ARG A 50 -4.84 5.54 16.60
N ARG A 51 -5.94 5.95 15.96
CA ARG A 51 -7.01 6.72 16.62
C ARG A 51 -7.92 5.86 17.51
N LEU A 52 -7.98 4.56 17.28
CA LEU A 52 -8.81 3.63 18.03
C LEU A 52 -8.08 3.02 19.22
N LEU A 53 -6.77 2.83 19.12
CA LEU A 53 -5.95 2.21 20.14
C LEU A 53 -5.37 3.26 21.09
N THR A 54 -5.55 3.04 22.39
CA THR A 54 -4.90 3.79 23.45
C THR A 54 -3.46 3.29 23.69
N GLU A 55 -2.66 4.04 24.45
CA GLU A 55 -1.33 3.55 24.90
C GLU A 55 -1.44 2.23 25.68
N GLU A 56 -2.51 2.05 26.45
CA GLU A 56 -2.78 0.81 27.18
C GLU A 56 -3.03 -0.36 26.22
N ASP A 57 -3.81 -0.15 25.16
CA ASP A 57 -4.05 -1.18 24.15
C ASP A 57 -2.75 -1.60 23.44
N LEU A 58 -1.87 -0.64 23.14
CA LEU A 58 -0.58 -0.92 22.51
C LEU A 58 0.34 -1.72 23.44
N ASN A 59 0.42 -1.35 24.72
CA ASN A 59 1.19 -2.08 25.73
C ASN A 59 0.67 -3.52 25.91
N ASN A 60 -0.66 -3.70 25.90
CA ASN A 60 -1.28 -5.02 26.01
C ASN A 60 -1.01 -5.89 24.77
N ILE A 61 -1.02 -5.31 23.56
CA ILE A 61 -0.63 -6.01 22.33
C ILE A 61 0.83 -6.45 22.38
N GLU A 62 1.74 -5.57 22.81
CA GLU A 62 3.17 -5.89 22.93
C GLU A 62 3.40 -7.03 23.92
N LYS A 63 2.80 -6.94 25.11
CA LYS A 63 2.89 -7.96 26.15
C LYS A 63 2.37 -9.31 25.66
N SER A 64 1.17 -9.33 25.05
CA SER A 64 0.57 -10.55 24.51
C SER A 64 1.40 -11.16 23.38
N SER A 65 2.03 -10.33 22.53
CA SER A 65 2.92 -10.80 21.46
C SER A 65 4.21 -11.43 21.98
N LYS A 66 4.75 -10.89 23.08
CA LYS A 66 5.94 -11.43 23.75
C LYS A 66 5.63 -12.76 24.42
N GLU A 67 4.55 -12.81 25.20
CA GLU A 67 4.08 -14.04 25.85
C GLU A 67 3.78 -15.15 24.83
N PHE A 68 3.14 -14.81 23.71
CA PHE A 68 2.91 -15.75 22.62
C PHE A 68 4.22 -16.32 22.05
N ARG A 69 5.21 -15.47 21.74
CA ARG A 69 6.50 -15.90 21.17
C ARG A 69 7.32 -16.74 22.13
N GLU A 70 7.31 -16.41 23.42
CA GLU A 70 8.00 -17.19 24.45
C GLU A 70 7.33 -18.55 24.70
N GLY A 71 6.00 -18.63 24.56
CA GLY A 71 5.24 -19.88 24.70
C GLY A 71 5.09 -20.70 23.42
N PHE A 72 5.54 -20.20 22.26
CA PHE A 72 5.37 -20.90 20.98
C PHE A 72 6.46 -21.96 20.80
N GLU A 73 6.22 -23.17 21.30
CA GLU A 73 7.01 -24.33 20.92
C GLU A 73 6.56 -24.84 19.54
N LEU A 74 7.45 -24.72 18.54
CA LEU A 74 7.30 -25.39 17.25
C LEU A 74 7.44 -26.91 17.47
N ARG A 75 6.32 -27.64 17.42
CA ARG A 75 6.30 -29.10 17.30
C ARG A 75 6.49 -29.53 15.85
#